data_AF-A0A560D656-F1
#
_entry.id   AF-A0A560D656-F1
#
_cell.length_a   1.000
_cell.length_b   1.000
_cell.length_c   1.000
_cell.angle_alpha   90.00
_cell.angle_beta   90.00
_cell.angle_gamma   90.00
#
_symmetry.space_group_name_H-M   'P 1'
#
loop_
_entity.id
_entity.type
_entity.pdbx_description
1 polymer ?
#
loop_
_entity_poly.entity_id
_entity_poly.type
_entity_poly.pdbx_seq_one_letter_code
_entity_poly.pdbx_strand_id
1 'polypeptide(L)' 'MRDLLELLRTEAANYTQLSKLTTDETKAEYFAKLAAHYSVLVVEVEKALSQAAGDDPL' A
#
# COMPACT_ATOMS: atom_id res chain seq x y z
N MET A 1 -1.16 -7.52 12.28
CA MET A 1 -0.60 -6.21 11.86
C MET A 1 0.49 -6.38 10.80
N ARG A 2 1.51 -7.24 10.97
CA ARG A 2 2.50 -7.52 9.91
C ARG A 2 1.87 -8.10 8.64
N ASP A 3 0.92 -9.02 8.76
CA ASP A 3 0.21 -9.60 7.61
C ASP A 3 -0.62 -8.56 6.83
N LEU A 4 -1.17 -7.56 7.55
CA LEU A 4 -1.86 -6.44 6.93
C LEU A 4 -0.88 -5.58 6.12
N LEU A 5 0.29 -5.28 6.66
CA LEU A 5 1.31 -4.50 5.96
C LEU A 5 1.79 -5.19 4.67
N GLU A 6 1.99 -6.51 4.72
CA GLU A 6 2.37 -7.31 3.55
C GLU A 6 1.26 -7.33 2.49
N LEU A 7 -0.01 -7.48 2.91
CA LEU A 7 -1.15 -7.38 2.02
C LEU A 7 -1.19 -6.01 1.31
N LEU A 8 -1.02 -4.91 2.05
CA LEU A 8 -1.06 -3.56 1.47
C LEU A 8 0.06 -3.31 0.47
N ARG A 9 1.26 -3.82 0.74
CA ARG A 9 2.40 -3.77 -0.20
C ARG A 9 2.13 -4.59 -1.45
N THR A 10 1.54 -5.77 -1.28
CA THR A 10 1.16 -6.66 -2.39
C THR A 10 0.12 -5.99 -3.29
N GLU A 11 -0.93 -5.41 -2.71
CA GLU A 11 -1.96 -4.70 -3.47
C GLU A 11 -1.38 -3.47 -4.19
N ALA A 12 -0.54 -2.67 -3.53
CA ALA A 12 0.14 -1.54 -4.17
C ALA A 12 0.96 -1.97 -5.41
N ALA A 13 1.72 -3.06 -5.29
CA ALA A 13 2.50 -3.62 -6.39
C ALA A 13 1.60 -4.16 -7.51
N ASN A 14 0.54 -4.89 -7.16
CA ASN A 14 -0.42 -5.44 -8.12
C ASN A 14 -1.09 -4.34 -8.95
N TYR A 15 -1.61 -3.30 -8.32
CA TYR A 15 -2.25 -2.19 -9.05
C TYR A 15 -1.24 -1.37 -9.86
N THR A 16 0.00 -1.24 -9.40
CA THR A 16 1.08 -0.62 -10.19
C THR A 16 1.40 -1.43 -11.44
N GLN A 17 1.35 -2.76 -11.35
CA GLN A 17 1.55 -3.62 -12.52
C GLN A 17 0.35 -3.56 -13.46
N LEU A 18 -0.88 -3.61 -12.94
CA LEU A 18 -2.10 -3.51 -13.74
C LEU A 18 -2.19 -2.18 -14.50
N SER A 19 -1.78 -1.06 -13.90
CA SER A 19 -1.79 0.24 -14.58
C SER A 19 -0.86 0.28 -15.80
N LYS A 20 0.22 -0.51 -15.79
CA LYS A 20 1.18 -0.61 -16.92
C LYS A 20 0.76 -1.62 -17.98
N LEU A 21 -0.04 -2.62 -17.62
CA LEU A 21 -0.44 -3.71 -18.52
C LEU A 21 -1.76 -3.45 -19.24
N THR A 22 -2.62 -2.60 -18.69
CA THR A 22 -3.90 -2.26 -19.32
C THR A 22 -3.70 -1.34 -20.53
N THR A 23 -4.45 -1.57 -21.60
CA THR A 23 -4.48 -0.71 -22.80
C THR A 23 -5.58 0.35 -22.74
N ASP A 24 -6.46 0.26 -21.74
CA ASP A 24 -7.51 1.24 -21.45
C ASP A 24 -6.95 2.32 -20.53
N GLU A 25 -6.85 3.56 -21.04
CA GLU A 25 -6.27 4.71 -20.33
C GLU A 25 -7.05 5.05 -19.05
N THR A 26 -8.38 4.92 -19.05
CA THR A 26 -9.20 5.20 -17.86
C THR A 26 -8.92 4.17 -16.76
N LYS A 27 -8.80 2.89 -17.13
CA LYS A 27 -8.40 1.84 -16.18
C LYS A 27 -6.97 2.03 -15.69
N ALA A 28 -6.05 2.45 -16.57
CA ALA A 28 -4.66 2.72 -16.20
C ALA A 28 -4.60 3.77 -15.09
N GLU A 29 -5.33 4.89 -15.27
CA GLU A 29 -5.40 5.96 -14.28
C GLU A 29 -6.04 5.49 -12.97
N TYR A 30 -7.12 4.70 -13.06
CA TYR A 30 -7.78 4.15 -11.87
C TYR A 30 -6.87 3.22 -11.06
N PHE A 31 -6.16 2.30 -11.72
CA PHE A 31 -5.19 1.43 -11.06
C PHE A 31 -4.02 2.21 -10.47
N ALA A 32 -3.54 3.25 -11.16
CA ALA A 32 -2.49 4.11 -10.62
C ALA A 32 -2.95 4.83 -9.33
N LYS A 33 -4.20 5.32 -9.29
CA LYS A 33 -4.79 5.92 -8.08
C LYS A 33 -4.89 4.92 -6.94
N LEU A 34 -5.35 3.69 -7.21
CA LEU A 34 -5.40 2.63 -6.20
C LEU A 34 -4.01 2.30 -5.65
N ALA A 35 -3.02 2.11 -6.52
CA ALA A 35 -1.64 1.85 -6.11
C ALA A 35 -1.09 2.95 -5.18
N ALA A 36 -1.37 4.22 -5.51
CA ALA A 36 -0.98 5.36 -4.68
C ALA A 36 -1.68 5.33 -3.31
N HIS A 37 -2.99 5.02 -3.26
CA HIS A 37 -3.73 4.90 -2.00
C HIS A 37 -3.18 3.78 -1.10
N TYR A 38 -2.93 2.59 -1.66
CA TYR A 38 -2.32 1.49 -0.91
C TYR A 38 -0.92 1.86 -0.39
N SER A 39 -0.11 2.56 -1.20
CA SER A 39 1.22 3.01 -0.79
C SER A 39 1.17 3.99 0.39
N VAL A 40 0.20 4.91 0.41
CA VAL A 40 -0.03 5.79 1.57
C VAL A 40 -0.42 4.96 2.80
N LEU A 41 -1.29 3.98 2.64
CA LEU A 41 -1.74 3.14 3.76
C LEU A 41 -0.60 2.30 4.35
N VAL A 42 0.31 1.79 3.50
CA VAL A 42 1.56 1.14 3.94
C VAL A 42 2.35 2.05 4.88
N VAL A 43 2.58 3.30 4.49
CA VAL A 43 3.34 4.28 5.28
C VAL A 43 2.67 4.56 6.62
N GLU A 44 1.35 4.73 6.64
CA GLU A 44 0.63 5.00 7.89
C GLU A 44 0.62 3.79 8.84
N VAL A 45 0.50 2.57 8.31
CA VAL A 45 0.58 1.34 9.11
C VAL A 45 2.01 1.12 9.64
N GLU A 46 3.04 1.40 8.86
CA GLU A 46 4.44 1.36 9.32
C GLU A 46 4.72 2.34 10.46
N LYS A 47 4.20 3.56 10.35
CA LYS A 47 4.28 4.56 11.44
C LYS A 47 3.58 4.06 12.69
N ALA A 48 2.36 3.56 12.57
CA ALA A 48 1.60 3.03 13.71
C ALA A 48 2.30 1.84 14.38
N LEU A 49 2.90 0.94 13.60
CA LEU A 49 3.70 -0.17 14.11
C LEU A 49 4.95 0.30 14.85
N SER A 50 5.62 1.31 14.33
CA SER A 50 6.82 1.89 14.95
C SER A 50 6.49 2.58 16.27
N GLN A 51 5.36 3.28 16.34
CA GLN A 51 4.86 3.88 17.59
C GLN A 51 4.48 2.81 18.61
N ALA A 52 3.73 1.79 18.21
CA ALA A 52 3.35 0.69 19.10
C ALA A 52 4.55 -0.10 19.63
N ALA A 53 5.64 -0.19 18.86
CA ALA A 53 6.87 -0.84 19.29
C ALA A 53 7.74 0.06 20.20
N GLY A 54 7.54 1.38 20.17
CA GLY A 54 8.26 2.35 21.00
C GLY A 54 7.62 2.59 22.38
N ASP A 55 6.41 2.10 22.60
CA ASP A 55 5.63 2.27 23.84
C ASP A 55 5.79 1.10 24.84
N ASP A 56 6.82 0.25 24.70
CA ASP A 56 7.17 -0.77 25.70
C ASP A 56 7.88 -0.10 26.89
N PRO A 57 7.24 0.08 28.06
CA PRO A 57 7.88 0.69 29.21
C PRO A 57 8.71 -0.39 29.91
N LEU A 58 10.04 -0.21 29.91
CA LEU A 58 10.94 -0.89 30.86
C LEU A 58 10.59 -0.53 32.31
#